data_AF-A0A0N8KMV7-F1
#
_entry.id   AF-A0A0N8KMV7-F1
#
_cell.length_a   1.000
_cell.length_b   1.000
_cell.length_c   1.000
_cell.angle_alpha   90.00
_cell.angle_beta   90.00
_cell.angle_gamma   90.00
#
_symmetry.space_group_name_H-M   'P 1'
#
loop_
_entity.id
_entity.type
_entity.pdbx_description
1 polymer ?
#
loop_
_entity_poly.entity_id
_entity_poly.type
_entity_poly.pdbx_seq_one_letter_code
_entity_poly.pdbx_strand_id
1 'polypeptide(L)'
;MEIRPMAPRCGVEIAGVALKDCSDAEMAAIKAAIYEHGVAVFRGQDFSPEDHIAFGRRWGGIDLNNYFPLDPRWPEIALVAKAPDQTTNIGGAWHTDHSYDQVPAMGSILV
;
A
#
# COMPACT_ATOMS: atom_id res chain seq x y z
N MET A 1 13.24 -12.96 -6.00
CA MET A 1 11.82 -12.81 -5.59
C MET A 1 11.13 -14.17 -5.50
N GLU A 2 10.59 -14.49 -4.32
CA GLU A 2 9.82 -15.70 -4.02
C GLU A 2 8.38 -15.32 -3.67
N ILE A 3 7.39 -16.06 -4.15
CA ILE A 3 5.96 -15.80 -3.92
C ILE A 3 5.35 -16.99 -3.19
N ARG A 4 4.72 -16.75 -2.04
CA ARG A 4 4.12 -17.78 -1.19
C ARG A 4 2.64 -17.45 -0.95
N PRO A 5 1.69 -18.30 -1.37
CA PRO A 5 0.26 -18.08 -1.10
C PRO A 5 -0.03 -18.00 0.40
N MET A 6 -0.88 -17.05 0.79
CA MET A 6 -1.35 -16.90 2.18
C MET A 6 -2.68 -17.61 2.41
N ALA A 7 -3.58 -17.59 1.44
CA ALA A 7 -4.86 -18.29 1.46
C ALA A 7 -5.24 -18.80 0.06
N PRO A 8 -6.22 -19.71 -0.06
CA PRO A 8 -6.75 -20.12 -1.36
C PRO A 8 -7.32 -18.91 -2.12
N ARG A 9 -6.64 -18.52 -3.21
CA ARG A 9 -7.02 -17.42 -4.13
C ARG A 9 -7.04 -16.01 -3.51
N CYS A 10 -6.38 -15.78 -2.38
CA CYS A 10 -6.26 -14.45 -1.79
C CYS A 10 -4.95 -14.30 -1.04
N GLY A 11 -4.21 -13.26 -1.39
CA GLY A 11 -3.01 -12.86 -0.69
C GLY A 11 -1.77 -13.70 -0.96
N VAL A 12 -0.65 -13.02 -1.10
CA VAL A 12 0.68 -13.63 -1.20
C VAL A 12 1.67 -12.91 -0.28
N GLU A 13 2.60 -13.67 0.29
CA GLU A 13 3.82 -13.13 0.84
C GLU A 13 4.90 -13.13 -0.25
N ILE A 14 5.56 -11.98 -0.46
CA ILE A 14 6.64 -11.84 -1.43
C ILE A 14 7.94 -11.53 -0.70
N ALA A 15 8.96 -12.37 -0.93
CA ALA A 15 10.26 -12.29 -0.28
C ALA A 15 11.41 -12.19 -1.30
N GLY A 16 12.61 -11.84 -0.81
CA GLY A 16 13.82 -11.75 -1.66
C GLY A 16 13.77 -10.60 -2.66
N VAL A 17 13.14 -9.49 -2.28
CA VAL A 17 13.14 -8.19 -2.98
C VAL A 17 13.12 -7.07 -1.94
N ALA A 18 13.87 -6.01 -2.19
CA ALA A 18 13.83 -4.77 -1.40
C ALA A 18 13.03 -3.74 -2.19
N LEU A 19 11.88 -3.29 -1.66
CA LEU A 19 10.94 -2.45 -2.40
C LEU A 19 11.53 -1.08 -2.80
N LYS A 20 12.42 -0.52 -1.97
CA LYS A 20 13.04 0.79 -2.23
C LYS A 20 14.00 0.78 -3.43
N ASP A 21 14.58 -0.38 -3.71
CA ASP A 21 15.62 -0.57 -4.74
C ASP A 21 15.16 -1.55 -5.85
N CYS A 22 13.87 -1.92 -5.90
CA CYS A 22 13.44 -2.96 -6.83
C CYS A 22 13.58 -2.50 -8.29
N SER A 23 14.09 -3.38 -9.14
CA SER A 23 14.20 -3.13 -10.57
C SER A 23 12.83 -2.98 -11.24
N ASP A 24 12.78 -2.50 -12.48
CA ASP A 24 11.52 -2.41 -13.23
C ASP A 24 10.92 -3.80 -13.52
N ALA A 25 11.76 -4.82 -13.68
CA ALA A 25 11.32 -6.20 -13.84
C ALA A 25 10.66 -6.74 -12.56
N GLU A 26 11.26 -6.45 -11.40
CA GLU A 26 10.67 -6.81 -10.10
C GLU A 26 9.37 -6.04 -9.86
N MET A 27 9.32 -4.74 -10.18
CA MET A 27 8.11 -3.93 -10.07
C MET A 27 6.98 -4.49 -10.93
N ALA A 28 7.26 -4.88 -12.19
CA ALA A 28 6.27 -5.50 -13.07
C ALA A 28 5.74 -6.84 -12.49
N ALA A 29 6.63 -7.66 -11.93
CA ALA A 29 6.26 -8.92 -11.31
C ALA A 29 5.45 -8.73 -10.02
N ILE A 30 5.76 -7.70 -9.22
CA ILE A 30 4.97 -7.28 -8.04
C ILE A 30 3.56 -6.84 -8.45
N LYS A 31 3.45 -5.99 -9.48
CA LYS A 31 2.14 -5.56 -10.02
C LYS A 31 1.30 -6.75 -10.44
N ALA A 32 1.88 -7.67 -11.23
CA ALA A 32 1.19 -8.87 -11.69
C ALA A 32 0.72 -9.76 -10.52
N ALA A 33 1.56 -9.96 -9.50
CA ALA A 33 1.20 -10.73 -8.32
C ALA A 33 0.04 -10.08 -7.54
N ILE A 34 0.04 -8.76 -7.38
CA ILE A 34 -1.05 -8.04 -6.71
C ILE A 34 -2.34 -8.10 -7.53
N TYR A 35 -2.28 -7.97 -8.86
CA TYR A 35 -3.48 -8.08 -9.71
C TYR A 35 -4.10 -9.47 -9.69
N GLU A 36 -3.29 -10.53 -9.57
CA GLU A 36 -3.77 -11.91 -9.48
C GLU A 36 -4.30 -12.25 -8.08
N HIS A 37 -3.64 -11.76 -7.01
CA HIS A 37 -3.88 -12.22 -5.64
C HIS A 37 -4.57 -11.20 -4.74
N GLY A 38 -4.80 -9.98 -5.21
CA GLY A 38 -5.47 -8.88 -4.51
C GLY A 38 -4.59 -8.17 -3.47
N VAL A 39 -3.78 -8.90 -2.70
CA VAL A 39 -2.89 -8.33 -1.69
C VAL A 39 -1.52 -9.01 -1.70
N ALA A 40 -0.46 -8.23 -1.52
CA ALA A 40 0.88 -8.75 -1.30
C ALA A 40 1.47 -8.19 0.00
N VAL A 41 2.07 -9.07 0.80
CA VAL A 41 2.73 -8.72 2.05
C VAL A 41 4.24 -8.88 1.88
N PHE A 42 4.98 -7.82 2.21
CA PHE A 42 6.43 -7.78 2.18
C PHE A 42 6.94 -7.63 3.61
N ARG A 43 7.76 -8.58 4.07
CA ARG A 43 8.34 -8.54 5.42
C ARG A 43 9.74 -7.93 5.41
N GLY A 44 10.11 -7.32 6.53
CA GLY A 44 11.47 -6.83 6.77
C GLY A 44 11.91 -5.73 5.80
N GLN A 45 10.96 -4.91 5.34
CA GLN A 45 11.27 -3.76 4.49
C GLN A 45 11.79 -2.62 5.37
N ASP A 46 12.84 -1.96 4.89
CA ASP A 46 13.41 -0.74 5.47
C ASP A 46 12.97 0.43 4.60
N PHE A 47 11.96 1.17 5.05
CA PHE A 47 11.32 2.26 4.32
C PHE A 47 11.43 3.57 5.09
N SER A 48 12.05 4.58 4.48
CA SER A 48 11.80 5.97 4.85
C SER A 48 10.47 6.46 4.25
N PRO A 49 9.88 7.56 4.76
CA PRO A 49 8.74 8.22 4.11
C PRO A 49 9.02 8.59 2.64
N GLU A 50 10.25 9.00 2.33
CA GLU A 50 10.69 9.28 0.97
C GLU A 50 10.69 8.02 0.10
N ASP A 51 11.16 6.88 0.61
CA ASP A 51 11.11 5.60 -0.09
C ASP A 51 9.66 5.15 -0.33
N HIS A 52 8.79 5.38 0.66
CA HIS A 52 7.36 5.07 0.54
C HIS A 52 6.71 5.85 -0.60
N ILE A 53 6.96 7.16 -0.66
CA ILE A 53 6.48 8.03 -1.73
C ILE A 53 7.08 7.63 -3.08
N ALA A 54 8.39 7.37 -3.14
CA ALA A 54 9.07 6.96 -4.35
C ALA A 54 8.50 5.65 -4.90
N PHE A 55 8.26 4.66 -4.05
CA PHE A 55 7.64 3.40 -4.42
C PHE A 55 6.19 3.59 -4.89
N GLY A 56 5.39 4.40 -4.19
CA GLY A 56 4.02 4.75 -4.58
C GLY A 56 3.94 5.34 -5.99
N ARG A 57 4.82 6.29 -6.32
CA ARG A 57 4.86 6.93 -7.65
C ARG A 57 5.12 5.93 -8.80
N ARG A 58 5.79 4.81 -8.55
CA ARG A 58 6.02 3.76 -9.57
C ARG A 58 4.77 2.98 -9.97
N TRP A 59 3.67 3.11 -9.23
CA TRP A 59 2.39 2.49 -9.57
C TRP A 59 1.60 3.25 -10.65
N GLY A 60 1.84 4.56 -10.80
CA GLY A 60 1.10 5.42 -11.73
C GLY A 60 0.79 6.81 -11.19
N GLY A 61 1.26 7.15 -9.98
CA GLY A 61 0.96 8.38 -9.27
C GLY A 61 0.52 8.08 -7.83
N ILE A 62 0.26 9.14 -7.06
CA ILE A 62 -0.32 9.03 -5.71
C ILE A 62 -1.61 9.84 -5.72
N ASP A 63 -2.70 9.18 -5.30
CA ASP A 63 -3.95 9.86 -5.01
C ASP A 63 -3.85 10.51 -3.62
N LEU A 64 -3.97 11.83 -3.56
CA LEU A 64 -3.84 12.57 -2.30
C LEU A 64 -5.16 12.48 -1.54
N ASN A 65 -5.08 11.87 -0.36
CA ASN A 65 -6.27 11.65 0.45
C ASN A 65 -6.84 12.98 0.98
N ASN A 66 -8.15 13.19 0.78
CA ASN A 66 -8.85 14.41 1.22
C ASN A 66 -9.60 14.26 2.57
N TYR A 67 -9.59 13.07 3.18
CA TYR A 67 -10.45 12.70 4.31
C TYR A 67 -9.69 12.24 5.55
N PHE A 68 -8.47 11.74 5.40
CA PHE A 68 -7.58 11.35 6.48
C PHE A 68 -6.58 12.47 6.79
N PRO A 69 -6.11 12.58 8.04
CA PRO A 69 -4.97 13.42 8.35
C PRO A 69 -3.78 13.01 7.49
N LEU A 70 -3.13 13.99 6.88
CA LEU A 70 -1.89 13.78 6.14
C LEU A 70 -0.70 13.96 7.09
N ASP A 71 0.42 13.33 6.77
CA ASP A 71 1.67 13.64 7.45
C ASP A 71 2.06 15.11 7.16
N PRO A 72 2.38 15.91 8.19
CA PRO A 72 2.66 17.33 8.01
C PRO A 72 3.96 17.62 7.24
N ARG A 73 4.90 16.67 7.21
CA ARG A 73 6.16 16.77 6.47
C ARG A 73 6.08 16.09 5.11
N TRP A 74 5.26 15.05 4.99
CA TRP A 74 5.07 14.26 3.77
C TRP A 74 3.58 14.17 3.37
N PRO A 75 3.01 15.22 2.76
CA PRO A 75 1.56 15.30 2.50
C PRO A 75 1.01 14.21 1.57
N GLU A 76 1.86 13.50 0.84
CA GLU A 76 1.47 12.32 0.06
C GLU A 76 1.12 11.09 0.92
N ILE A 77 1.45 11.11 2.21
CA ILE A 77 1.20 10.00 3.15
C ILE A 77 -0.02 10.34 4.02
N ALA A 78 -1.08 9.55 3.85
CA ALA A 78 -2.22 9.57 4.76
C ALA A 78 -1.92 8.77 6.04
N LEU A 79 -2.33 9.30 7.19
CA LEU A 79 -2.09 8.70 8.50
C LEU A 79 -3.30 7.87 8.96
N VAL A 80 -3.11 6.56 9.02
CA VAL A 80 -4.03 5.64 9.72
C VAL A 80 -3.53 5.44 11.14
N ALA A 81 -3.70 6.47 11.98
CA ALA A 81 -3.26 6.48 13.37
C ALA A 81 -4.46 6.45 14.33
N LYS A 82 -4.30 5.78 15.48
CA LYS A 82 -5.31 5.75 16.53
C LYS A 82 -4.68 6.04 17.90
N ALA A 83 -5.18 7.05 18.60
CA ALA A 83 -4.80 7.37 19.97
C ALA A 83 -5.55 6.47 20.98
N PRO A 84 -5.00 6.24 22.20
CA PRO A 84 -5.58 5.31 23.18
C PRO A 84 -7.01 5.64 23.62
N ASP A 85 -7.39 6.92 23.63
CA ASP A 85 -8.70 7.43 24.04
C ASP A 85 -9.74 7.45 22.91
N GLN A 86 -9.32 7.24 21.65
CA GLN A 86 -10.25 7.20 20.53
C GLN A 86 -11.12 5.94 20.55
N THR A 87 -12.43 6.13 20.49
CA THR A 87 -13.42 5.05 20.51
C THR A 87 -13.75 4.51 19.11
N THR A 88 -13.45 5.26 18.06
CA THR A 88 -13.62 4.86 16.65
C THR A 88 -12.27 4.62 15.96
N ASN A 89 -12.28 3.89 14.86
CA ASN A 89 -11.09 3.65 14.03
C ASN A 89 -11.35 4.00 12.56
N ILE A 90 -10.28 4.41 11.88
CA ILE A 90 -10.26 4.55 10.42
C ILE A 90 -10.40 3.15 9.81
N GLY A 91 -11.26 3.02 8.80
CA GLY A 91 -11.45 1.77 8.06
C GLY A 91 -12.10 0.62 8.84
N GLY A 92 -12.87 0.90 9.90
CA GLY A 92 -13.44 -0.14 10.78
C GLY A 92 -14.59 -0.98 10.19
N ALA A 93 -15.20 -0.54 9.10
CA ALA A 93 -16.22 -1.30 8.38
C ALA A 93 -15.65 -1.92 7.09
N TRP A 94 -16.30 -2.93 6.53
CA TRP A 94 -15.94 -3.45 5.20
C TRP A 94 -16.13 -2.37 4.13
N HIS A 95 -15.07 -2.06 3.39
CA HIS A 95 -15.08 -1.03 2.35
C HIS A 95 -13.91 -1.23 1.38
N THR A 96 -13.87 -0.41 0.33
CA THR A 96 -12.70 -0.17 -0.51
C THR A 96 -12.49 1.34 -0.63
N ASP A 97 -11.23 1.75 -0.57
CA ASP A 97 -10.81 3.15 -0.54
C ASP A 97 -11.29 3.90 -1.79
N HIS A 98 -11.69 5.15 -1.61
CA HIS A 98 -12.06 6.06 -2.70
C HIS A 98 -13.16 5.55 -3.65
N SER A 99 -13.97 4.57 -3.23
CA SER A 99 -15.12 4.05 -4.02
C SER A 99 -16.19 5.10 -4.38
N TYR A 100 -16.12 6.29 -3.78
CA TYR A 100 -16.99 7.43 -4.07
C TYR A 100 -16.46 8.34 -5.20
N ASP A 101 -15.19 8.21 -5.60
CA ASP A 101 -14.59 9.02 -6.66
C ASP A 101 -14.98 8.52 -8.05
N GLN A 102 -15.00 9.43 -9.04
CA GLN A 102 -15.24 9.06 -10.44
C GLN A 102 -14.15 8.11 -10.97
N VAL A 103 -12.92 8.28 -10.50
CA VAL A 103 -11.78 7.41 -10.80
C VAL A 103 -11.20 6.96 -9.46
N PRO A 104 -11.68 5.82 -8.89
CA PRO A 104 -11.21 5.33 -7.61
C PRO A 104 -9.72 4.95 -7.62
N ALA A 105 -9.10 4.97 -6.45
CA ALA A 105 -7.73 4.51 -6.27
C ALA A 105 -7.55 3.05 -6.75
N MET A 106 -6.46 2.77 -7.45
CA MET A 106 -6.12 1.42 -7.93
C MET A 106 -5.79 0.45 -6.77
N GLY A 107 -5.26 0.98 -5.68
CA GLY A 107 -4.87 0.21 -4.51
C GLY A 107 -4.18 1.08 -3.47
N SER A 108 -3.91 0.49 -2.31
CA SER A 108 -3.34 1.17 -1.14
C SER A 108 -2.02 0.52 -0.75
N ILE A 109 -1.07 1.32 -0.27
CA ILE A 109 0.21 0.86 0.29
C ILE A 109 0.22 1.24 1.77
N LEU A 110 0.38 0.25 2.63
CA LEU A 110 0.38 0.42 4.08
C LEU A 110 1.75 0.00 4.63
N VAL A 111 2.35 0.87 5.44
CA VAL A 111 3.66 0.69 6.08
C VAL A 111 3.54 0.67 7.60
#